data_AF-A0A349X358-F1
#
_entry.id   AF-A0A349X358-F1
#
_cell.length_a   1.000
_cell.length_b   1.000
_cell.length_c   1.000
_cell.angle_alpha   90.00
_cell.angle_beta   90.00
_cell.angle_gamma   90.00
#
_symmetry.space_group_name_H-M   'P 1'
#
loop_
_entity.id
_entity.type
_entity.pdbx_description
1 polymer ?
#
loop_
_entity_poly.entity_id
_entity_poly.type
_entity_poly.pdbx_seq_one_letter_code
_entity_poly.pdbx_strand_id
1 'polypeptide(L)'
;FQTSEYHPLAEVRNQTIHPYSDMLLHDMGAGLADTLGEGVASGSEWRTTPLWGLGLAPCVTGGVVNPSGREGGESCSPHEAYLHDGRARTLDEAIMWHGGEGATSRAAYDALSTADKALMIHFLKSL
;
A
#
# COMPACT_ATOMS: atom_id res chain seq x y z
N PHE A 1 13.00 -8.98 5.60
CA PHE A 1 14.01 -8.02 6.06
C PHE A 1 14.43 -8.37 7.48
N GLN A 2 15.65 -8.01 7.89
CA GLN A 2 16.10 -8.16 9.27
C GLN A 2 16.63 -6.82 9.77
N THR A 3 16.23 -6.41 10.97
CA THR A 3 16.75 -5.18 11.59
C THR A 3 18.20 -5.37 12.04
N SER A 4 18.95 -4.27 12.12
CA SER A 4 20.36 -4.28 12.51
C SER A 4 20.58 -4.81 13.93
N GLU A 5 21.66 -5.58 14.12
CA GLU A 5 22.12 -6.02 15.44
C GLU A 5 22.63 -4.86 16.32
N TYR A 6 22.87 -3.69 15.75
CA TYR A 6 23.48 -2.54 16.42
C TYR A 6 22.47 -1.49 16.90
N HIS A 7 21.16 -1.76 16.81
CA HIS A 7 20.15 -0.77 17.21
C HIS A 7 20.28 -0.42 18.72
N PRO A 8 20.14 0.84 19.15
CA PRO A 8 20.31 1.21 20.58
C PRO A 8 19.39 0.42 21.53
N LEU A 9 18.14 0.22 21.13
CA LEU A 9 17.17 -0.64 21.81
C LEU A 9 17.41 -2.11 21.46
N ALA A 10 17.63 -2.95 22.47
CA ALA A 10 17.99 -4.35 22.28
C ALA A 10 16.83 -5.19 21.73
N GLU A 11 15.62 -4.85 22.15
CA GLU A 11 14.36 -5.50 21.79
C GLU A 11 14.01 -5.40 20.30
N VAL A 12 14.60 -4.45 19.56
CA VAL A 12 14.38 -4.31 18.11
C VAL A 12 15.57 -4.75 17.26
N ARG A 13 16.60 -5.38 17.85
CA ARG A 13 17.74 -5.96 17.10
C ARG A 13 17.37 -7.31 16.49
N ASN A 14 17.95 -7.62 15.33
CA ASN A 14 17.83 -8.93 14.66
C ASN A 14 16.38 -9.42 14.45
N GLN A 15 15.43 -8.49 14.41
CA GLN A 15 14.01 -8.80 14.23
C GLN A 15 13.75 -9.09 12.77
N THR A 16 13.13 -10.24 12.50
CA THR A 16 12.59 -10.53 11.17
C THR A 16 11.33 -9.71 10.97
N ILE A 17 11.32 -8.92 9.89
CA ILE A 17 10.20 -8.07 9.55
C ILE A 17 9.74 -8.32 8.11
N HIS A 18 8.43 -8.17 7.89
CA HIS A 18 7.76 -8.42 6.61
C HIS A 18 7.00 -7.18 6.14
N PRO A 19 7.69 -6.12 5.65
CA PRO A 19 7.06 -4.87 5.22
C PRO A 19 6.23 -4.99 3.94
N TYR A 20 6.27 -6.15 3.27
CA TYR A 20 5.65 -6.38 1.96
C TYR A 20 6.05 -5.32 0.91
N SER A 21 7.32 -4.90 0.98
CA SER A 21 7.96 -3.93 0.10
C SER A 21 9.45 -4.21 0.11
N ASP A 22 10.14 -3.93 -0.98
CA ASP A 22 11.59 -3.93 -1.06
C ASP A 22 12.23 -2.55 -0.80
N MET A 23 11.40 -1.50 -0.67
CA MET A 23 11.77 -0.10 -0.52
C MET A 23 12.58 0.48 -1.69
N LEU A 24 12.58 -0.19 -2.85
CA LEU A 24 13.25 0.27 -4.06
C LEU A 24 12.32 1.12 -4.94
N LEU A 25 12.89 1.75 -5.97
CA LEU A 25 12.16 2.40 -7.05
C LEU A 25 11.72 1.37 -8.09
N HIS A 26 10.49 1.51 -8.56
CA HIS A 26 9.90 0.67 -9.60
C HIS A 26 9.15 1.51 -10.62
N ASP A 27 9.25 1.14 -11.89
CA ASP A 27 8.45 1.73 -12.96
C ASP A 27 6.97 1.32 -12.82
N MET A 28 6.12 2.28 -12.51
CA MET A 28 4.66 2.13 -12.38
C MET A 28 3.95 2.26 -13.74
N GLY A 29 4.69 2.55 -14.81
CA GLY A 29 4.21 2.71 -16.18
C GLY A 29 3.64 4.10 -16.47
N ALA A 30 3.48 4.39 -17.77
CA ALA A 30 3.07 5.72 -18.25
C ALA A 30 1.72 6.23 -17.70
N GLY A 31 0.79 5.33 -17.32
CA GLY A 31 -0.50 5.71 -16.75
C GLY A 31 -0.41 6.29 -15.32
N LEU A 32 0.70 6.04 -14.64
CA LEU A 32 1.04 6.51 -13.29
C LEU A 32 2.34 7.33 -13.29
N ALA A 33 2.78 7.79 -14.46
CA ALA A 33 3.91 8.69 -14.54
C ALA A 33 3.47 10.10 -14.17
N ASP A 34 4.27 10.79 -13.37
CA ASP A 34 4.20 12.24 -13.25
C ASP A 34 5.03 12.93 -14.34
N THR A 35 5.14 14.26 -14.24
CA THR A 35 5.95 15.08 -15.17
C THR A 35 7.30 15.49 -14.58
N LEU A 36 7.64 15.00 -13.40
CA LEU A 36 8.77 15.46 -12.59
C LEU A 36 9.70 14.30 -12.22
N GLY A 37 10.76 14.11 -12.99
CA GLY A 37 11.87 13.25 -12.57
C GLY A 37 12.68 13.89 -11.44
N GLU A 38 13.17 13.06 -10.50
CA GLU A 38 14.04 13.48 -9.41
C GLU A 38 15.41 12.78 -9.51
N GLY A 39 16.46 13.57 -9.76
CA GLY A 39 17.81 13.04 -9.95
C GLY A 39 17.89 12.12 -11.17
N VAL A 40 18.12 10.83 -10.93
CA VAL A 40 18.15 9.80 -11.97
C VAL A 40 16.83 9.01 -12.09
N ALA A 41 15.88 9.24 -11.20
CA ALA A 41 14.55 8.63 -11.29
C ALA A 41 13.70 9.38 -12.31
N SER A 42 13.06 8.62 -13.20
CA SER A 42 12.05 9.13 -14.11
C SER A 42 10.72 9.36 -13.38
N GLY A 43 9.82 10.13 -14.00
CA GLY A 43 8.50 10.40 -13.41
C GLY A 43 7.58 9.17 -13.28
N SER A 44 7.94 8.04 -13.91
CA SER A 44 7.21 6.78 -13.74
C SER A 44 7.78 5.89 -12.64
N GLU A 45 8.94 6.24 -12.07
CA GLU A 45 9.58 5.46 -11.02
C GLU A 45 9.14 5.94 -9.64
N TRP A 46 8.53 5.05 -8.87
CA TRP A 46 8.06 5.33 -7.52
C TRP A 46 8.64 4.33 -6.55
N ARG A 47 8.96 4.81 -5.34
CA ARG A 47 9.40 3.93 -4.26
C ARG A 47 8.24 3.08 -3.77
N THR A 48 8.43 1.76 -3.64
CA THR A 48 7.40 0.91 -3.02
C THR A 48 7.24 1.28 -1.54
N THR A 49 6.06 1.73 -1.14
CA THR A 49 5.75 1.99 0.26
C THR A 49 5.51 0.66 0.99
N PRO A 50 6.02 0.46 2.21
CA PRO A 50 5.65 -0.70 3.03
C PRO A 50 4.12 -0.78 3.15
N LEU A 51 3.56 -1.99 3.01
CA LEU A 51 2.11 -2.20 3.15
C LEU A 51 1.67 -2.36 4.61
N TRP A 52 2.58 -2.20 5.57
CA TRP A 52 2.21 -2.13 6.99
C TRP A 52 1.27 -0.98 7.27
N GLY A 53 0.18 -1.27 7.97
CA GLY A 53 -0.87 -0.31 8.28
C GLY A 53 -1.72 0.08 7.06
N LEU A 54 -1.64 -0.65 5.94
CA LEU A 54 -2.46 -0.37 4.76
C LEU A 54 -3.95 -0.43 5.07
N GLY A 55 -4.39 -1.29 5.99
CA GLY A 55 -5.77 -1.36 6.47
C GLY A 55 -6.22 -0.09 7.21
N LEU A 56 -5.27 0.71 7.70
CA LEU A 56 -5.51 1.99 8.37
C LEU A 56 -5.41 3.20 7.43
N ALA A 57 -5.06 3.01 6.15
CA ALA A 57 -5.00 4.11 5.18
C ALA A 57 -6.31 4.94 5.14
N PRO A 58 -7.52 4.34 5.18
CA PRO A 58 -8.77 5.12 5.19
C PRO A 58 -8.92 5.99 6.43
N CYS A 59 -8.35 5.60 7.58
CA CYS A 59 -8.34 6.44 8.78
C CYS A 59 -7.48 7.69 8.60
N VAL A 60 -6.40 7.60 7.81
CA VAL A 60 -5.48 8.71 7.55
C VAL A 60 -6.02 9.64 6.47
N THR A 61 -6.54 9.08 5.37
CA THR A 61 -7.02 9.86 4.22
C THR A 61 -8.45 10.35 4.40
N GLY A 62 -9.31 9.54 5.00
CA GLY A 62 -10.74 9.82 5.19
C GLY A 62 -11.11 10.26 6.60
N GLY A 63 -10.21 10.09 7.58
CA GLY A 63 -10.46 10.37 8.99
C GLY A 63 -11.11 9.22 9.74
N VAL A 64 -11.42 9.45 11.02
CA VAL A 64 -12.07 8.50 11.92
C VAL A 64 -13.47 8.98 12.25
N VAL A 65 -14.45 8.09 12.23
CA VAL A 65 -15.84 8.34 12.63
C VAL A 65 -16.17 7.53 13.88
N ASN A 66 -17.09 8.01 14.73
CA ASN A 66 -17.64 7.23 15.84
C ASN A 66 -19.16 7.14 15.69
N PRO A 67 -19.66 6.18 14.88
CA PRO A 67 -21.10 6.05 14.62
C PRO A 67 -21.90 5.70 15.87
N SER A 68 -21.27 5.05 16.85
CA SER A 68 -21.93 4.58 18.06
C SER A 68 -22.05 5.65 19.15
N GLY A 69 -21.20 6.69 19.10
CA GLY A 69 -21.02 7.68 20.16
C GLY A 69 -20.42 7.13 21.46
N ARG A 70 -20.06 5.84 21.50
CA ARG A 70 -19.45 5.19 22.67
C ARG A 70 -17.94 5.18 22.53
N GLU A 71 -17.25 5.26 23.65
CA GLU A 71 -15.79 5.05 23.70
C GLU A 71 -15.44 3.68 23.10
N GLY A 72 -14.45 3.63 22.21
CA GLY A 72 -14.06 2.43 21.47
C GLY A 72 -14.95 2.11 20.26
N GLY A 73 -15.88 2.99 19.92
CA GLY A 73 -16.75 2.89 18.74
C GLY A 73 -16.19 3.55 17.48
N GLU A 74 -14.92 3.97 17.52
CA GLU A 74 -14.20 4.59 16.41
C GLU A 74 -13.94 3.58 15.27
N SER A 75 -14.18 4.02 14.03
CA SER A 75 -13.85 3.29 12.82
C SER A 75 -13.28 4.24 11.77
N CYS A 76 -12.47 3.72 10.83
CA CYS A 76 -12.06 4.54 9.69
C CYS A 76 -13.29 5.00 8.89
N SER A 77 -13.24 6.23 8.40
CA SER A 77 -14.13 6.72 7.36
C SER A 77 -13.98 5.85 6.11
N PRO A 78 -15.06 5.57 5.35
CA PRO A 78 -14.99 4.75 4.14
C PRO A 78 -14.37 5.50 2.93
N HIS A 79 -13.64 6.59 3.18
CA HIS A 79 -12.99 7.37 2.13
C HIS A 79 -11.50 7.00 2.03
N GLU A 80 -11.18 6.23 1.00
CA GLU A 80 -9.85 5.72 0.72
C GLU A 80 -9.22 6.53 -0.44
N ALA A 81 -7.90 6.77 -0.36
CA ALA A 81 -7.11 7.35 -1.44
C ALA A 81 -5.76 6.64 -1.50
N TYR A 82 -5.52 5.89 -2.57
CA TYR A 82 -4.30 5.10 -2.79
C TYR A 82 -3.51 5.60 -3.98
N LEU A 83 -2.27 5.10 -4.09
CA LEU A 83 -1.24 5.52 -5.04
C LEU A 83 -0.70 6.92 -4.70
N HIS A 84 0.41 7.30 -5.34
CA HIS A 84 1.13 8.54 -5.03
C HIS A 84 0.31 9.81 -5.25
N ASP A 85 -0.70 9.75 -6.11
CA ASP A 85 -1.59 10.87 -6.45
C ASP A 85 -3.00 10.72 -5.87
N GLY A 86 -3.25 9.69 -5.05
CA GLY A 86 -4.51 9.46 -4.37
C GLY A 86 -5.68 9.11 -5.29
N ARG A 87 -5.46 8.78 -6.57
CA ARG A 87 -6.55 8.60 -7.55
C ARG A 87 -7.44 7.39 -7.27
N ALA A 88 -6.89 6.36 -6.64
CA ALA A 88 -7.57 5.08 -6.47
C ALA A 88 -8.39 5.09 -5.17
N ARG A 89 -9.69 4.82 -5.29
CA ARG A 89 -10.67 4.90 -4.18
C ARG A 89 -10.90 3.55 -3.50
N THR A 90 -10.29 2.51 -4.03
CA THR A 90 -10.30 1.16 -3.45
C THR A 90 -8.96 0.48 -3.71
N LEU A 91 -8.64 -0.54 -2.93
CA LEU A 91 -7.48 -1.40 -3.16
C LEU A 91 -7.55 -2.14 -4.51
N ASP A 92 -8.75 -2.54 -4.96
CA ASP A 92 -8.93 -3.16 -6.28
C ASP A 92 -8.57 -2.18 -7.41
N GLU A 93 -9.11 -0.94 -7.35
CA GLU A 93 -8.74 0.13 -8.29
C GLU A 93 -7.22 0.36 -8.27
N ALA A 94 -6.62 0.43 -7.08
CA ALA A 94 -5.18 0.65 -6.93
C ALA A 94 -4.37 -0.45 -7.63
N ILE A 95 -4.69 -1.73 -7.40
CA ILE A 95 -4.05 -2.88 -8.07
C ILE A 95 -4.21 -2.78 -9.59
N MET A 96 -5.41 -2.44 -10.07
CA MET A 96 -5.70 -2.36 -11.50
C MET A 96 -5.02 -1.19 -12.22
N TRP A 97 -4.54 -0.17 -11.50
CA TRP A 97 -3.75 0.93 -12.06
C TRP A 97 -2.28 0.56 -12.32
N HIS A 98 -1.74 -0.49 -11.71
CA HIS A 98 -0.31 -0.84 -11.85
C HIS A 98 0.04 -1.26 -13.29
N GLY A 99 0.84 -0.42 -13.95
CA GLY A 99 1.52 -0.70 -15.21
C GLY A 99 2.98 -1.07 -14.99
N GLY A 100 3.81 -0.82 -16.01
CA GLY A 100 5.27 -1.00 -15.93
C GLY A 100 5.67 -2.38 -15.42
N GLU A 101 6.52 -2.42 -14.40
CA GLU A 101 6.97 -3.65 -13.75
C GLU A 101 5.85 -4.38 -12.99
N GLY A 102 4.82 -3.65 -12.54
CA GLY A 102 3.64 -4.21 -11.88
C GLY A 102 2.62 -4.87 -12.82
N ALA A 103 2.78 -4.72 -14.14
CA ALA A 103 1.77 -5.16 -15.12
C ALA A 103 1.47 -6.67 -15.07
N THR A 104 2.50 -7.50 -14.86
CA THR A 104 2.34 -8.96 -14.73
C THR A 104 1.56 -9.33 -13.48
N SER A 105 1.87 -8.70 -12.35
CA SER A 105 1.17 -8.92 -11.07
C SER A 105 -0.28 -8.46 -11.15
N ARG A 106 -0.55 -7.31 -11.80
CA ARG A 106 -1.91 -6.85 -12.08
C ARG A 106 -2.69 -7.86 -12.92
N ALA A 107 -2.09 -8.36 -14.01
CA ALA A 107 -2.76 -9.36 -14.86
C ALA A 107 -3.05 -10.66 -14.11
N ALA A 108 -2.13 -11.11 -13.25
CA ALA A 108 -2.34 -12.27 -12.39
C ALA A 108 -3.47 -12.04 -11.38
N TYR A 109 -3.54 -10.85 -10.76
CA TYR A 109 -4.65 -10.48 -9.90
C TYR A 109 -5.97 -10.45 -10.67
N ASP A 110 -5.99 -9.86 -11.87
CA ASP A 110 -7.22 -9.76 -12.67
C ASP A 110 -7.78 -11.13 -13.07
N ALA A 111 -6.90 -12.09 -13.32
CA ALA A 111 -7.24 -13.47 -13.64
C ALA A 111 -7.75 -14.29 -12.44
N LEU A 112 -7.66 -13.78 -11.20
CA LEU A 112 -8.18 -14.46 -10.01
C LEU A 112 -9.71 -14.57 -10.06
N SER A 113 -10.23 -15.63 -9.42
CA SER A 113 -11.66 -15.73 -9.17
C SER A 113 -12.14 -14.58 -8.27
N THR A 114 -13.43 -14.27 -8.29
CA THR A 114 -14.01 -13.27 -7.37
C THR A 114 -13.75 -13.62 -5.91
N ALA A 115 -13.76 -14.90 -5.56
CA ALA A 115 -13.47 -15.36 -4.20
C ALA A 115 -12.01 -15.09 -3.81
N ASP A 116 -11.07 -15.38 -4.71
CA ASP A 116 -9.64 -15.17 -4.44
C ASP A 116 -9.28 -13.67 -4.41
N LYS A 117 -9.89 -12.85 -5.29
CA LYS A 117 -9.77 -11.39 -5.20
C LYS A 117 -10.24 -10.88 -3.84
N ALA A 118 -11.37 -11.38 -3.33
CA ALA A 118 -11.89 -11.00 -2.02
C ALA A 118 -10.94 -11.42 -0.87
N LEU A 119 -10.33 -12.61 -0.95
CA LEU A 119 -9.33 -13.05 0.04
C LEU A 119 -8.07 -12.17 0.02
N MET A 120 -7.60 -11.78 -1.17
CA MET A 120 -6.46 -10.87 -1.30
C MET A 120 -6.77 -9.49 -0.69
N ILE A 121 -7.94 -8.92 -1.01
CA ILE A 121 -8.37 -7.64 -0.43
C ILE A 121 -8.51 -7.74 1.10
N HIS A 122 -9.06 -8.85 1.61
CA HIS A 122 -9.16 -9.08 3.04
C HIS A 122 -7.78 -9.14 3.71
N PHE A 123 -6.82 -9.85 3.10
CA PHE A 123 -5.45 -9.88 3.57
C PHE A 123 -4.83 -8.47 3.63
N LEU A 124 -4.94 -7.70 2.55
CA LEU A 124 -4.41 -6.32 2.49
C LEU A 124 -5.04 -5.40 3.55
N LYS A 125 -6.33 -5.57 3.85
CA LYS A 125 -7.02 -4.83 4.91
C LYS A 125 -6.62 -5.25 6.32
N SER A 126 -5.99 -6.42 6.48
CA SER A 126 -5.47 -6.90 7.76
C SER A 126 -4.06 -6.41 8.08
N LEU A 127 -3.40 -5.72 7.14
CA LEU A 127 -2.04 -5.20 7.27
C LEU A 127 -1.98 -3.85 7.99
#